data_AF-A0A383RCA6-F1
#
_entry.id   AF-A0A383RCA6-F1
#
_cell.length_a   1.000
_cell.length_b   1.000
_cell.length_c   1.000
_cell.angle_alpha   90.00
_cell.angle_beta   90.00
_cell.angle_gamma   90.00
#
_symmetry.space_group_name_H-M   'P 1'
#
loop_
_entity.id
_entity.type
_entity.pdbx_description
1 polymer ?
#
loop_
_entity_poly.entity_id
_entity_poly.type
_entity_poly.pdbx_seq_one_letter_code
_entity_poly.pdbx_strand_id
1 'polypeptide(L)'
;MAAIALNGHRTAQSIKSGHVTYDIERYEDYWCAERDPDTKECTDRRGDRWYSDGSGSTNALIKGNIQSSLTSICVNGTPICVAGDSIDENWTASPPVPSNTSHTRYVNIRPGTSDSGRGYIAAGNNSNVYANGKLIAVQGSTVTTHLNNATTIQEGNQSVHIGG
;
A
#
# COMPACT_ATOMS: atom_id res chain seq x y z
N MET A 1 13.51 -16.14 -22.72
CA MET A 1 12.99 -14.97 -23.45
C MET A 1 12.04 -14.20 -22.55
N ALA A 2 12.32 -12.92 -22.26
CA ALA A 2 11.49 -12.07 -21.40
C ALA A 2 10.80 -10.98 -22.23
N ALA A 3 9.50 -10.76 -22.00
CA ALA A 3 8.71 -9.77 -22.72
C ALA A 3 9.04 -8.34 -22.23
N ILE A 4 9.17 -7.38 -23.15
CA ILE A 4 9.56 -6.00 -22.81
C ILE A 4 8.47 -5.26 -22.02
N ALA A 5 8.85 -4.47 -21.02
CA ALA A 5 7.93 -3.61 -20.30
C ALA A 5 7.72 -2.29 -21.05
N LEU A 6 6.47 -1.84 -21.16
CA LEU A 6 6.10 -0.59 -21.82
C LEU A 6 5.51 0.41 -20.84
N ASN A 7 5.50 1.68 -21.24
CA ASN A 7 4.87 2.75 -20.48
C ASN A 7 3.41 2.40 -20.12
N GLY A 8 3.02 2.60 -18.87
CA GLY A 8 1.69 2.30 -18.35
C GLY A 8 1.49 0.85 -17.90
N HIS A 9 2.41 -0.07 -18.19
CA HIS A 9 2.35 -1.45 -17.68
C HIS A 9 2.35 -1.49 -16.15
N ARG A 10 1.74 -2.55 -15.61
CA ARG A 10 1.53 -2.72 -14.18
C ARG A 10 2.62 -3.51 -13.50
N THR A 11 2.87 -3.14 -12.24
CA THR A 11 3.60 -3.96 -11.28
C THR A 11 2.70 -5.04 -10.70
N ALA A 12 3.30 -6.15 -10.26
CA ALA A 12 2.62 -7.10 -9.42
C ALA A 12 2.23 -6.42 -8.10
N GLN A 13 1.05 -6.76 -7.59
CA GLN A 13 0.61 -6.26 -6.29
C GLN A 13 1.60 -6.70 -5.21
N SER A 14 1.93 -5.80 -4.28
CA SER A 14 2.80 -6.12 -3.15
C SER A 14 2.20 -5.67 -1.84
N ILE A 15 2.58 -6.33 -0.75
CA ILE A 15 2.04 -6.08 0.58
C ILE A 15 3.17 -5.61 1.49
N LYS A 16 3.01 -4.44 2.10
CA LYS A 16 3.83 -3.99 3.23
C LYS A 16 3.10 -4.31 4.52
N SER A 17 3.56 -5.33 5.23
CA SER A 17 2.92 -5.78 6.46
C SER A 17 3.00 -4.77 7.59
N GLY A 18 1.93 -4.63 8.37
CA GLY A 18 1.87 -3.77 9.56
C GLY A 18 2.09 -2.27 9.28
N HIS A 19 1.82 -1.82 8.05
CA HIS A 19 2.04 -0.42 7.67
C HIS A 19 1.05 0.55 8.34
N VAL A 20 -0.20 0.14 8.48
CA VAL A 20 -1.25 0.95 9.10
C VAL A 20 -1.45 0.48 10.52
N THR A 21 -1.38 1.39 11.48
CA THR A 21 -1.59 1.13 12.90
C THR A 21 -2.72 2.00 13.44
N TYR A 22 -3.38 1.55 14.49
CA TYR A 22 -4.49 2.25 15.11
C TYR A 22 -4.66 1.82 16.56
N ASP A 23 -5.26 2.69 17.36
CA ASP A 23 -5.63 2.38 18.74
C ASP A 23 -7.08 1.90 18.79
N ILE A 24 -7.38 1.03 19.74
CA ILE A 24 -8.71 0.48 19.99
C ILE A 24 -9.20 1.08 21.30
N GLU A 25 -10.40 1.65 21.28
CA GLU A 25 -11.09 2.11 22.48
C GLU A 25 -12.41 1.38 22.63
N ARG A 26 -12.78 1.09 23.88
CA ARG A 26 -14.09 0.56 24.25
C ARG A 26 -14.90 1.57 25.02
N TYR A 27 -16.21 1.54 24.80
CA TYR A 27 -17.14 2.35 25.57
C TYR A 27 -17.55 1.58 26.82
N GLU A 28 -17.44 2.24 27.97
CA GLU A 28 -18.00 1.78 29.23
C GLU A 28 -19.40 2.39 29.36
N ASP A 29 -20.45 1.55 29.33
CA ASP A 29 -21.82 2.00 29.54
C ASP A 29 -21.96 2.70 30.89
N TYR A 30 -22.89 3.65 30.97
CA TYR A 30 -23.25 4.28 32.23
C TYR A 30 -23.70 3.24 33.27
N TRP A 31 -23.16 3.36 34.49
CA TRP A 31 -23.65 2.60 35.63
C TRP A 31 -23.52 3.43 36.91
N CYS A 32 -24.28 3.01 37.92
CA CYS A 32 -24.33 3.68 39.22
C CYS A 32 -23.63 2.81 40.28
N ALA A 33 -22.51 3.28 40.80
CA ALA A 33 -21.74 2.54 41.81
C ALA A 33 -22.36 2.62 43.21
N GLU A 34 -23.01 3.74 43.51
CA GLU A 34 -23.67 3.98 44.78
C GLU A 34 -24.99 4.72 44.57
N ARG A 35 -26.02 4.28 45.30
CA ARG A 35 -27.35 4.90 45.31
C ARG A 35 -27.71 5.35 46.69
N ASP A 36 -28.36 6.52 46.76
CA ASP A 36 -28.94 7.03 47.99
C ASP A 36 -29.95 6.01 48.57
N PRO A 37 -29.85 5.65 49.87
CA PRO A 37 -30.70 4.63 50.47
C PRO A 37 -32.18 5.04 50.54
N ASP A 38 -32.47 6.32 50.61
CA ASP A 38 -33.82 6.86 50.80
C ASP A 38 -34.46 7.25 49.47
N THR A 39 -33.76 7.97 48.60
CA THR A 39 -34.29 8.47 47.32
C THR A 39 -34.07 7.52 46.15
N LYS A 40 -33.19 6.52 46.30
CA LYS A 40 -32.72 5.60 45.24
C LYS A 40 -32.01 6.29 44.06
N GLU A 41 -31.74 7.59 44.17
CA GLU A 41 -31.00 8.35 43.17
C GLU A 41 -29.53 7.93 43.10
N CYS A 42 -28.91 8.13 41.94
CA CYS A 42 -27.50 7.78 41.75
C CYS A 42 -26.57 8.87 42.29
N THR A 43 -25.73 8.51 43.27
CA THR A 43 -24.79 9.42 43.94
C THR A 43 -23.36 9.24 43.46
N ASP A 44 -22.95 8.04 43.03
CA ASP A 44 -21.66 7.77 42.36
C ASP A 44 -21.92 7.28 40.92
N ARG A 45 -21.89 8.23 39.98
CA ARG A 45 -22.09 7.99 38.55
C ARG A 45 -20.78 7.59 37.90
N ARG A 46 -20.75 6.43 37.23
CA ARG A 46 -19.57 5.89 36.53
C ARG A 46 -19.91 5.45 35.10
N GLY A 47 -18.87 5.12 34.34
CA GLY A 47 -18.99 4.81 32.92
C GLY A 47 -19.22 6.06 32.07
N ASP A 48 -19.99 5.91 31.00
CA ASP A 48 -20.27 6.91 29.97
C ASP A 48 -19.00 7.53 29.37
N ARG A 49 -18.02 6.68 29.07
CA ARG A 49 -16.73 7.13 28.54
C ARG A 49 -16.05 6.07 27.70
N TRP A 50 -15.18 6.55 26.82
CA TRP A 50 -14.25 5.70 26.08
C TRP A 50 -12.97 5.50 26.89
N TYR A 51 -12.45 4.28 26.88
CA TYR A 51 -11.16 3.95 27.46
C TYR A 51 -10.33 3.11 26.48
N SER A 52 -9.01 3.19 26.58
CA SER A 52 -8.09 2.43 25.74
C SER A 52 -8.20 0.93 26.04
N ASP A 53 -8.37 0.13 24.99
CA ASP A 53 -8.48 -1.34 25.01
C ASP A 53 -7.39 -2.02 24.16
N GLY A 54 -6.33 -1.27 23.81
CA GLY A 54 -5.17 -1.78 23.08
C GLY A 54 -4.99 -1.14 21.71
N SER A 55 -4.29 -1.84 20.83
CA SER A 55 -3.89 -1.37 19.50
C SER A 55 -3.98 -2.49 18.46
N GLY A 56 -4.16 -2.12 17.20
CA GLY A 56 -4.16 -3.03 16.06
C GLY A 56 -3.31 -2.53 14.90
N SER A 57 -3.14 -3.39 13.90
CA SER A 57 -2.47 -3.03 12.65
C SER A 57 -3.05 -3.78 11.45
N THR A 58 -2.86 -3.21 10.26
CA THR A 58 -3.15 -3.85 8.99
C THR A 58 -2.07 -3.51 7.95
N ASN A 59 -2.09 -4.20 6.81
CA ASN A 59 -1.08 -4.06 5.78
C ASN A 59 -1.43 -2.94 4.80
N ALA A 60 -0.45 -2.53 3.99
CA ALA A 60 -0.68 -1.72 2.80
C ALA A 60 -0.56 -2.58 1.54
N LEU A 61 -1.62 -2.65 0.75
CA LEU A 61 -1.61 -3.26 -0.59
C LEU A 61 -1.20 -2.19 -1.61
N ILE A 62 -0.04 -2.37 -2.21
CA ILE A 62 0.58 -1.42 -3.13
C ILE A 62 0.34 -1.88 -4.58
N LYS A 63 -0.07 -0.94 -5.43
CA LYS A 63 -0.24 -1.12 -6.88
C LYS A 63 0.47 0.03 -7.59
N GLY A 64 1.11 -0.26 -8.72
CA GLY A 64 1.83 0.77 -9.46
C GLY A 64 1.80 0.60 -10.98
N ASN A 65 1.90 1.73 -11.66
CA ASN A 65 2.02 1.84 -13.11
C ASN A 65 3.36 2.48 -13.48
N ILE A 66 4.07 1.86 -14.42
CA ILE A 66 5.40 2.32 -14.82
C ILE A 66 5.29 3.55 -15.71
N GLN A 67 6.12 4.55 -15.46
CA GLN A 67 6.28 5.75 -16.28
C GLN A 67 7.64 5.71 -16.97
N SER A 68 7.65 5.53 -18.28
CA SER A 68 8.89 5.52 -19.05
C SER A 68 9.55 6.90 -19.06
N SER A 69 10.86 6.95 -18.82
CA SER A 69 11.65 8.17 -19.03
C SER A 69 12.08 8.38 -20.49
N LEU A 70 11.85 7.40 -21.35
CA LEU A 70 12.21 7.44 -22.77
C LEU A 70 11.00 7.80 -23.62
N THR A 71 11.24 8.54 -24.71
CA THR A 71 10.22 8.83 -25.75
C THR A 71 10.68 8.45 -27.15
N SER A 72 11.97 8.17 -27.34
CA SER A 72 12.58 7.91 -28.64
C SER A 72 12.51 6.45 -29.09
N ILE A 73 12.28 5.52 -28.16
CA ILE A 73 12.23 4.07 -28.45
C ILE A 73 10.87 3.55 -28.03
N CYS A 74 10.09 3.15 -29.03
CA CYS A 74 8.71 2.72 -28.84
C CYS A 74 8.48 1.36 -29.49
N VAL A 75 7.61 0.56 -28.87
CA VAL A 75 7.04 -0.65 -29.45
C VAL A 75 5.55 -0.38 -29.67
N ASN A 76 5.09 -0.50 -30.91
CA ASN A 76 3.70 -0.21 -31.29
C ASN A 76 3.23 1.18 -30.83
N GLY A 77 4.09 2.19 -30.97
CA GLY A 77 3.80 3.58 -30.57
C GLY A 77 3.86 3.85 -29.06
N THR A 78 4.13 2.84 -28.22
CA THR A 78 4.26 3.01 -26.76
C THR A 78 5.73 2.94 -26.34
N PRO A 79 6.25 3.91 -25.57
CA PRO A 79 7.64 3.90 -25.15
C PRO A 79 8.00 2.68 -24.30
N ILE A 80 9.22 2.18 -24.47
CA ILE A 80 9.78 1.09 -23.65
C ILE A 80 10.23 1.63 -22.30
N CYS A 81 10.27 0.78 -21.27
CA CYS A 81 10.76 1.15 -19.95
C CYS A 81 12.20 0.65 -19.73
N VAL A 82 12.94 1.34 -18.87
CA VAL A 82 14.32 1.01 -18.48
C VAL A 82 14.51 1.03 -16.97
N ALA A 83 15.60 0.46 -16.49
CA ALA A 83 15.99 0.57 -15.08
C ALA A 83 16.13 2.04 -14.66
N GLY A 84 15.61 2.36 -13.48
CA GLY A 84 15.54 3.72 -12.94
C GLY A 84 14.32 4.52 -13.38
N ASP A 85 13.44 3.98 -14.24
CA ASP A 85 12.15 4.60 -14.53
C ASP A 85 11.26 4.62 -13.28
N SER A 86 10.48 5.69 -13.14
CA SER A 86 9.57 5.88 -12.00
C SER A 86 8.32 5.02 -12.14
N ILE A 87 7.73 4.69 -11.00
CA ILE A 87 6.46 3.98 -10.94
C ILE A 87 5.53 4.81 -10.09
N ASP A 88 4.42 5.25 -10.66
CA ASP A 88 3.37 5.94 -9.91
C ASP A 88 2.59 4.87 -9.14
N GLU A 89 2.58 4.98 -7.82
CA GLU A 89 2.04 3.98 -6.91
C GLU A 89 0.93 4.56 -6.05
N ASN A 90 -0.05 3.71 -5.76
CA ASN A 90 -1.04 3.95 -4.74
C ASN A 90 -1.08 2.73 -3.81
N TRP A 91 -1.36 2.97 -2.53
CA TRP A 91 -1.67 1.90 -1.60
C TRP A 91 -2.95 2.16 -0.84
N THR A 92 -3.57 1.06 -0.42
CA THR A 92 -4.74 1.08 0.48
C THR A 92 -4.55 0.06 1.59
N ALA A 93 -5.09 0.34 2.77
CA ALA A 93 -5.14 -0.59 3.88
C ALA A 93 -5.84 -1.89 3.43
N SER A 94 -5.17 -3.03 3.63
CA SER A 94 -5.69 -4.34 3.22
C SER A 94 -5.27 -5.44 4.20
N PRO A 95 -6.20 -5.99 5.00
CA PRO A 95 -7.63 -5.61 5.10
C PRO A 95 -7.85 -4.14 5.52
N PRO A 96 -9.02 -3.54 5.26
CA PRO A 96 -9.32 -2.19 5.75
C PRO A 96 -9.29 -2.14 7.28
N VAL A 97 -9.01 -0.96 7.85
CA VAL A 97 -9.20 -0.73 9.29
C VAL A 97 -10.67 -1.00 9.62
N PRO A 98 -11.00 -1.73 10.70
CA PRO A 98 -12.39 -2.04 11.00
C PRO A 98 -13.22 -0.78 11.30
N SER A 99 -14.52 -0.87 11.07
CA SER A 99 -15.45 0.23 11.32
C SER A 99 -15.80 0.35 12.80
N ASN A 100 -16.01 1.59 13.26
CA ASN A 100 -16.51 1.86 14.61
C ASN A 100 -17.91 1.27 14.83
N THR A 101 -18.19 0.88 16.06
CA THR A 101 -19.50 0.46 16.58
C THR A 101 -19.90 1.35 17.75
N SER A 102 -21.06 1.07 18.37
CA SER A 102 -21.48 1.77 19.59
C SER A 102 -20.55 1.51 20.78
N HIS A 103 -19.80 0.40 20.79
CA HIS A 103 -18.98 -0.03 21.94
C HIS A 103 -17.50 -0.19 21.64
N THR A 104 -17.09 -0.03 20.38
CA THR A 104 -15.69 -0.13 19.96
C THR A 104 -15.41 0.92 18.91
N ARG A 105 -14.33 1.68 19.08
CA ARG A 105 -13.87 2.60 18.05
C ARG A 105 -12.37 2.45 17.81
N TYR A 106 -11.98 2.71 16.57
CA TYR A 106 -10.62 2.64 16.08
C TYR A 106 -10.17 4.06 15.79
N VAL A 107 -9.16 4.52 16.54
CA VAL A 107 -8.70 5.92 16.53
C VAL A 107 -7.21 5.99 16.25
N ASN A 108 -6.69 7.21 16.08
CA ASN A 108 -5.27 7.46 15.85
C ASN A 108 -4.68 6.65 14.69
N ILE A 109 -5.45 6.46 13.62
CA ILE A 109 -5.04 5.69 12.43
C ILE A 109 -3.83 6.39 11.79
N ARG A 110 -2.70 5.67 11.68
CA ARG A 110 -1.44 6.17 11.13
C ARG A 110 -0.84 5.18 10.13
N PRO A 111 -0.24 5.64 9.02
CA PRO A 111 -0.20 7.04 8.55
C PRO A 111 -1.52 7.53 7.93
N GLY A 112 -2.48 6.61 7.73
CA GLY A 112 -3.77 6.85 7.10
C GLY A 112 -4.32 5.50 6.61
N THR A 113 -5.36 5.50 5.79
CA THR A 113 -5.92 4.28 5.18
C THR A 113 -5.54 4.11 3.71
N SER A 114 -4.94 5.13 3.10
CA SER A 114 -4.41 5.11 1.74
C SER A 114 -3.45 6.27 1.53
N ASP A 115 -2.49 6.11 0.62
CA ASP A 115 -1.65 7.20 0.12
C ASP A 115 -1.14 6.86 -1.29
N SER A 116 -0.45 7.82 -1.89
CA SER A 116 0.22 7.72 -3.17
C SER A 116 1.72 8.00 -3.03
N GLY A 117 2.53 7.45 -3.93
CA GLY A 117 3.96 7.67 -3.92
C GLY A 117 4.63 7.26 -5.22
N ARG A 118 5.96 7.35 -5.25
CA ARG A 118 6.76 6.93 -6.40
C ARG A 118 7.78 5.87 -6.03
N GLY A 119 7.64 4.71 -6.65
CA GLY A 119 8.67 3.68 -6.69
C GLY A 119 9.56 3.84 -7.93
N TYR A 120 10.44 2.87 -8.15
CA TYR A 120 11.28 2.81 -9.35
C TYR A 120 11.62 1.38 -9.76
N ILE A 121 11.94 1.20 -11.04
CA ILE A 121 12.48 -0.07 -11.55
C ILE A 121 13.93 -0.21 -11.07
N ALA A 122 14.18 -1.14 -10.16
CA ALA A 122 15.50 -1.33 -9.54
C ALA A 122 16.48 -2.05 -10.48
N ALA A 123 15.99 -2.99 -11.29
CA ALA A 123 16.82 -3.75 -12.23
C ALA A 123 16.04 -4.08 -13.51
N GLY A 124 16.72 -4.00 -14.66
CA GLY A 124 16.17 -4.33 -15.97
C GLY A 124 16.27 -5.82 -16.31
N ASN A 125 16.60 -6.13 -17.56
CA ASN A 125 16.84 -7.50 -18.04
C ASN A 125 18.22 -8.03 -17.62
N ASN A 126 18.35 -9.36 -17.56
CA ASN A 126 19.60 -10.05 -17.24
C ASN A 126 20.47 -10.34 -18.48
N SER A 127 20.02 -9.97 -19.68
CA SER A 127 20.71 -10.25 -20.95
C SER A 127 21.62 -9.09 -21.40
N ASN A 128 21.85 -8.10 -20.53
CA ASN A 128 22.69 -6.94 -20.83
C ASN A 128 22.25 -6.18 -22.10
N VAL A 129 20.94 -6.06 -22.31
CA VAL A 129 20.38 -5.25 -23.41
C VAL A 129 20.04 -3.86 -22.89
N TYR A 130 20.61 -2.84 -23.52
CA TYR A 130 20.53 -1.46 -23.06
C TYR A 130 19.76 -0.58 -24.04
N ALA A 131 19.01 0.38 -23.51
CA ALA A 131 18.44 1.50 -24.21
C ALA A 131 18.92 2.79 -23.55
N ASN A 132 19.55 3.67 -24.32
CA ASN A 132 20.12 4.93 -23.84
C ASN A 132 21.03 4.75 -22.59
N GLY A 133 21.88 3.72 -22.61
CA GLY A 133 22.81 3.42 -21.53
C GLY A 133 22.20 2.74 -20.28
N LYS A 134 20.90 2.45 -20.27
CA LYS A 134 20.20 1.79 -19.16
C LYS A 134 19.64 0.43 -19.57
N LEU A 135 19.63 -0.54 -18.65
CA LEU A 135 19.06 -1.86 -18.94
C LEU A 135 17.56 -1.74 -19.24
N ILE A 136 17.11 -2.35 -20.33
CA ILE A 136 15.68 -2.39 -20.68
C ILE A 136 14.93 -3.21 -19.63
N ALA A 137 13.80 -2.68 -19.16
CA ALA A 137 12.92 -3.37 -18.22
C ALA A 137 12.06 -4.42 -18.94
N VAL A 138 11.86 -5.55 -18.30
CA VAL A 138 11.11 -6.69 -18.84
C VAL A 138 10.11 -7.20 -17.80
N GLN A 139 9.16 -8.02 -18.21
CA GLN A 139 8.33 -8.78 -17.29
C GLN A 139 9.22 -9.55 -16.29
N GLY A 140 8.94 -9.41 -15.00
CA GLY A 140 9.75 -9.97 -13.92
C GLY A 140 10.91 -9.09 -13.42
N SER A 141 11.21 -7.97 -14.09
CA SER A 141 12.18 -6.99 -13.59
C SER A 141 11.81 -6.49 -12.19
N THR A 142 12.82 -6.34 -11.33
CA THR A 142 12.64 -5.95 -9.93
C THR A 142 12.25 -4.48 -9.81
N VAL A 143 11.32 -4.21 -8.91
CA VAL A 143 10.81 -2.89 -8.57
C VAL A 143 10.98 -2.65 -7.07
N THR A 144 11.41 -1.45 -6.71
CA THR A 144 11.36 -0.95 -5.34
C THR A 144 10.20 0.03 -5.22
N THR A 145 9.24 -0.28 -4.36
CA THR A 145 8.08 0.58 -4.12
C THR A 145 8.43 1.77 -3.22
N HIS A 146 7.58 2.80 -3.19
CA HIS A 146 7.76 3.98 -2.33
C HIS A 146 7.73 3.65 -0.83
N LEU A 147 7.18 2.50 -0.44
CA LEU A 147 7.23 1.98 0.94
C LEU A 147 8.43 1.04 1.19
N ASN A 148 9.44 1.11 0.33
CA ASN A 148 10.65 0.27 0.35
C ASN A 148 10.29 -1.23 0.42
N ASN A 149 9.32 -1.65 -0.40
CA ASN A 149 8.98 -3.05 -0.60
C ASN A 149 9.50 -3.51 -1.97
N ALA A 150 9.81 -4.80 -2.11
CA ALA A 150 10.20 -5.36 -3.39
C ALA A 150 8.96 -5.94 -4.11
N THR A 151 8.84 -5.66 -5.40
CA THR A 151 7.88 -6.32 -6.29
C THR A 151 8.52 -6.51 -7.68
N THR A 152 7.74 -6.97 -8.64
CA THR A 152 8.18 -7.14 -10.02
C THR A 152 7.23 -6.49 -11.00
N ILE A 153 7.70 -6.23 -12.22
CA ILE A 153 6.82 -5.89 -13.34
C ILE A 153 5.98 -7.14 -13.69
N GLN A 154 4.65 -7.02 -13.67
CA GLN A 154 3.74 -8.13 -13.95
C GLN A 154 3.47 -8.29 -15.46
N GLU A 155 3.43 -7.17 -16.18
CA GLU A 155 3.01 -7.13 -17.59
C GLU A 155 4.19 -6.94 -18.55
N GLY A 156 4.17 -7.64 -19.67
CA GLY A 156 5.15 -7.51 -20.73
C GLY A 156 4.52 -7.62 -22.11
N ASN A 157 5.04 -6.86 -23.07
CA ASN A 157 4.60 -6.89 -24.46
C ASN A 157 5.22 -8.10 -25.16
N GLN A 158 4.36 -8.96 -25.72
CA GLN A 158 4.76 -10.23 -26.31
C GLN A 158 5.20 -10.14 -27.78
N SER A 159 5.18 -8.94 -28.39
CA SER A 159 5.67 -8.74 -29.76
C SER A 159 7.20 -8.64 -29.82
N VAL A 160 7.84 -8.29 -28.70
CA VAL A 160 9.30 -8.14 -28.60
C VAL A 160 9.79 -8.84 -27.35
N HIS A 161 10.69 -9.80 -27.54
CA HIS A 161 11.36 -10.51 -26.46
C HIS A 161 12.82 -10.10 -26.38
N ILE A 162 13.29 -9.94 -25.14
CA ILE A 162 14.69 -9.72 -24.82
C ILE A 162 15.24 -10.99 -24.21
N GLY A 163 16.35 -11.46 -24.77
CA GLY A 163 17.16 -12.54 -24.21
C GLY A 163 17.23 -13.81 -25.07
N GLY A 164 18.44 -14.36 -25.10
CA GLY A 164 18.81 -15.74 -25.40
C GLY A 164 19.65 -16.24 -24.23
#